data_AF-A0A383CAC6-F1
#
_entry.id   AF-A0A383CAC6-F1
#
_cell.length_a   1.000
_cell.length_b   1.000
_cell.length_c   1.000
_cell.angle_alpha   90.00
_cell.angle_beta   90.00
_cell.angle_gamma   90.00
#
_symmetry.space_group_name_H-M   'P 1'
#
loop_
_entity.id
_entity.type
_entity.pdbx_description
1 polymer ?
#
loop_
_entity_poly.entity_id
_entity_poly.type
_entity_poly.pdbx_seq_one_letter_code
_entity_poly.pdbx_strand_id
1 'polypeptide(L)'
;MGRFIRPRVAMVSFSNFGSAPHEESRRMAEAVDLVRAADPDLEIDGEMQADTAVDAIKLWDTYPFTHLKGPANVLVFPRLSAANAAYKLLDCLGGADVIGPVLLGMAKPVHILQRGCSVQAVLNLATVASVDWQARNKLV
;
A
#
# COMPACT_ATOMS: atom_id res chain seq x y z
N MET A 1 -16.48 -10.39 -16.05
CA MET A 1 -16.29 -10.90 -14.66
C MET A 1 -15.06 -10.19 -14.11
N GLY A 2 -15.26 -9.11 -13.34
CA GLY A 2 -14.16 -8.25 -12.90
C GLY A 2 -13.20 -9.01 -12.00
N ARG A 3 -11.91 -9.00 -12.31
CA ARG A 3 -10.87 -9.56 -11.44
C ARG A 3 -10.85 -8.73 -10.15
N PHE A 4 -11.40 -9.28 -9.06
CA PHE A 4 -11.20 -8.71 -7.73
C PHE A 4 -9.70 -8.81 -7.39
N ILE A 5 -9.06 -7.66 -7.16
CA ILE A 5 -7.67 -7.60 -6.71
C ILE A 5 -7.68 -7.93 -5.22
N ARG A 6 -7.07 -9.05 -4.82
CA ARG A 6 -6.87 -9.36 -3.41
C ARG A 6 -5.68 -8.54 -2.86
N PRO A 7 -5.85 -7.79 -1.76
CA PRO A 7 -4.77 -7.03 -1.16
C PRO A 7 -3.74 -7.99 -0.56
N ARG A 8 -2.46 -7.70 -0.80
CA ARG A 8 -1.28 -8.33 -0.22
C ARG A 8 -0.40 -7.22 0.29
N VAL A 9 -0.43 -7.02 1.59
CA VAL A 9 0.08 -5.83 2.25
C VAL A 9 1.46 -6.11 2.81
N ALA A 10 2.45 -5.30 2.40
CA ALA A 10 3.76 -5.29 3.04
C ALA A 10 3.91 -4.02 3.89
N MET A 11 4.22 -4.21 5.18
CA MET A 11 4.67 -3.16 6.08
C MET A 11 6.16 -2.88 5.81
N VAL A 12 6.43 -1.82 5.05
CA VAL A 12 7.76 -1.51 4.53
C VAL A 12 8.67 -0.95 5.62
N SER A 13 9.94 -1.37 5.59
CA SER A 13 11.02 -0.93 6.48
C SER A 13 12.36 -1.03 5.75
N PHE A 14 13.44 -0.56 6.37
CA PHE A 14 14.81 -0.87 5.93
C PHE A 14 15.32 -2.20 6.51
N SER A 15 14.60 -2.79 7.48
CA SER A 15 14.85 -4.11 8.07
C SER A 15 13.99 -5.17 7.39
N ASN A 16 14.46 -6.42 7.39
CA ASN A 16 13.65 -7.60 7.09
C ASN A 16 13.55 -8.44 8.36
N PHE A 17 12.36 -8.54 8.94
CA PHE A 17 12.05 -9.45 10.05
C PHE A 17 13.10 -9.42 11.19
N GLY A 18 13.48 -8.22 11.62
CA GLY A 18 14.44 -7.99 12.69
C GLY A 18 15.92 -7.94 12.25
N SER A 19 16.24 -8.02 10.96
CA SER A 19 17.63 -7.97 10.48
C SER A 19 18.38 -6.68 10.82
N ALA A 20 17.66 -5.56 11.01
CA ALA A 20 18.21 -4.29 11.47
C ALA A 20 17.37 -3.73 12.64
N PRO A 21 17.76 -3.99 13.90
CA PRO A 21 17.04 -3.53 15.08
C PRO A 21 17.04 -1.99 15.18
N HIS A 22 15.86 -1.39 15.19
CA HIS A 22 15.67 0.05 15.30
C HIS A 22 14.23 0.35 15.75
N GLU A 23 13.99 1.54 16.31
CA GLU A 23 12.65 1.95 16.73
C GLU A 23 11.64 1.91 15.58
N GLU A 24 12.03 2.41 14.41
CA GLU A 24 11.18 2.42 13.22
C GLU A 24 10.88 1.01 12.67
N SER A 25 11.85 0.09 12.66
CA SER A 25 11.61 -1.29 12.22
C SER A 25 10.69 -2.02 13.19
N ARG A 26 10.92 -1.85 14.50
CA ARG A 26 10.05 -2.40 15.56
C ARG A 26 8.62 -1.85 15.47
N ARG A 27 8.44 -0.55 15.21
CA ARG A 27 7.11 0.05 15.02
C ARG A 27 6.34 -0.61 13.87
N MET A 28 7.02 -0.90 12.76
CA MET A 28 6.38 -1.55 11.61
C MET A 28 6.05 -3.02 11.90
N ALA A 29 6.91 -3.75 12.63
CA ALA A 29 6.61 -5.10 13.10
C ALA A 29 5.39 -5.12 14.04
N GLU A 30 5.36 -4.23 15.04
CA GLU A 30 4.22 -4.06 15.95
C GLU A 30 2.93 -3.71 15.19
N ALA A 31 3.02 -2.91 14.12
CA ALA A 31 1.86 -2.59 13.27
C ALA A 31 1.32 -3.82 12.52
N VAL A 32 2.18 -4.77 12.10
CA VAL A 32 1.72 -6.04 11.52
C VAL A 32 0.90 -6.83 12.52
N ASP A 33 1.40 -6.95 13.76
CA ASP A 33 0.71 -7.69 14.82
C ASP A 33 -0.65 -7.09 15.15
N LEU A 34 -0.73 -5.76 15.26
CA LEU A 34 -1.99 -5.04 15.51
C LEU A 34 -3.00 -5.25 14.38
N VAL A 35 -2.56 -5.19 13.13
CA VAL A 35 -3.45 -5.39 11.98
C VAL A 35 -3.92 -6.85 11.90
N ARG A 36 -3.04 -7.83 12.13
CA ARG A 36 -3.43 -9.26 12.16
C ARG A 36 -4.41 -9.57 13.28
N ALA A 37 -4.27 -8.91 14.44
CA ALA A 37 -5.22 -9.06 15.53
C ALA A 37 -6.59 -8.46 15.18
N ALA A 38 -6.62 -7.37 14.41
CA ALA A 38 -7.86 -6.70 14.01
C ALA A 38 -8.56 -7.38 12.82
N ASP A 39 -7.80 -7.91 11.86
CA ASP A 39 -8.28 -8.61 10.67
C ASP A 39 -7.36 -9.82 10.35
N PRO A 40 -7.64 -11.01 10.91
CA PRO A 40 -6.82 -12.20 10.69
C PRO A 40 -6.85 -12.74 9.27
N ASP A 41 -7.86 -12.37 8.47
CA ASP A 41 -8.03 -12.84 7.09
C ASP A 41 -7.25 -11.98 6.08
N LEU A 42 -6.81 -10.78 6.48
CA LEU A 42 -6.01 -9.89 5.65
C LEU A 42 -4.62 -10.48 5.41
N GLU A 43 -4.25 -10.62 4.14
CA GLU A 43 -2.90 -11.03 3.75
C GLU A 43 -1.92 -9.87 3.98
N ILE A 44 -1.25 -9.88 5.13
CA ILE A 44 -0.31 -8.85 5.57
C ILE A 44 0.96 -9.43 6.18
N ASP A 45 2.10 -8.82 5.90
CA ASP A 45 3.37 -9.18 6.52
C ASP A 45 4.38 -8.02 6.61
N GLY A 46 5.47 -8.28 7.33
CA GLY A 46 6.57 -7.34 7.58
C GLY A 46 7.07 -7.39 9.03
N GLU A 47 7.97 -6.50 9.43
CA GLU A 47 8.53 -5.44 8.61
C GLU A 47 9.51 -5.96 7.56
N MET A 48 9.49 -5.39 6.35
CA MET A 48 10.39 -5.85 5.27
C MET A 48 10.81 -4.73 4.32
N GLN A 49 11.94 -4.93 3.67
CA GLN A 49 12.45 -4.08 2.60
C GLN A 49 11.55 -4.14 1.37
N ALA A 50 11.47 -3.03 0.64
CA ALA A 50 10.58 -2.88 -0.51
C ALA A 50 10.92 -3.86 -1.65
N ASP A 51 12.20 -4.16 -1.88
CA ASP A 51 12.64 -5.14 -2.87
C ASP A 51 12.16 -6.56 -2.51
N THR A 52 12.26 -6.91 -1.23
CA THR A 52 11.81 -8.19 -0.68
C THR A 52 10.29 -8.32 -0.77
N ALA A 53 9.55 -7.23 -0.53
CA ALA A 53 8.09 -7.21 -0.62
C ALA A 53 7.55 -7.51 -2.03
N VAL A 54 8.23 -7.03 -3.08
CA VAL A 54 7.76 -7.15 -4.47
C VAL A 54 8.34 -8.36 -5.21
N ASP A 55 9.38 -9.00 -4.67
CA ASP A 55 9.97 -10.23 -5.20
C ASP A 55 9.56 -11.44 -4.35
N ALA A 56 8.43 -12.06 -4.69
CA ALA A 56 7.90 -13.20 -3.96
C ALA A 56 8.85 -14.41 -3.95
N ILE A 57 9.64 -14.61 -5.01
CA ILE A 57 10.55 -15.75 -5.10
C ILE A 57 11.66 -15.58 -4.07
N LYS A 58 12.30 -14.40 -4.04
CA LYS A 58 13.33 -14.05 -3.06
C LYS A 58 12.77 -14.10 -1.62
N LEU A 59 11.56 -13.57 -1.44
CA LEU A 59 10.88 -13.57 -0.14
C LEU A 59 10.68 -14.99 0.38
N TRP A 60 10.13 -15.91 -0.42
CA TRP A 60 9.88 -17.29 0.03
C TRP A 60 11.14 -18.11 0.25
N ASP A 61 12.17 -17.88 -0.56
CA ASP A 61 13.46 -18.56 -0.42
C ASP A 61 14.15 -18.16 0.90
N THR A 62 14.07 -16.88 1.27
CA THR A 62 14.73 -16.37 2.49
C THR A 62 13.85 -16.46 3.74
N TYR A 63 12.54 -16.27 3.59
CA TYR A 63 11.56 -16.14 4.66
C TYR A 63 10.32 -17.03 4.38
N PRO A 64 10.46 -18.37 4.42
CA PRO A 64 9.38 -19.30 4.07
C PRO A 64 8.19 -19.25 5.03
N PHE A 65 8.35 -18.60 6.18
CA PHE A 65 7.28 -18.34 7.15
C PHE A 65 6.39 -17.16 6.79
N THR A 66 6.70 -16.41 5.72
CA THR A 66 5.89 -15.25 5.32
C THR A 66 4.43 -15.62 5.08
N HIS A 67 3.53 -14.69 5.40
CA HIS A 67 2.10 -14.84 5.11
C HIS A 67 1.71 -14.37 3.70
N LEU A 68 2.63 -13.74 2.95
CA LEU A 68 2.36 -13.31 1.59
C LEU A 68 2.39 -14.50 0.62
N LYS A 69 1.29 -14.72 -0.09
CA LYS A 69 1.07 -15.76 -1.11
C LYS A 69 1.41 -15.28 -2.52
N GLY A 70 1.92 -14.07 -2.65
CA GLY A 70 2.50 -13.53 -3.88
C GLY A 70 3.15 -12.18 -3.61
N PRO A 71 3.63 -11.49 -4.66
CA PRO A 71 4.29 -10.20 -4.48
C PRO A 71 3.29 -9.19 -3.92
N ALA A 72 3.74 -8.41 -2.94
CA ALA A 72 2.91 -7.37 -2.33
C ALA A 72 2.40 -6.41 -3.40
N ASN A 73 1.11 -6.08 -3.30
CA ASN A 73 0.46 -5.09 -4.18
C ASN A 73 -0.05 -3.88 -3.39
N VAL A 74 0.16 -3.87 -2.08
CA VAL A 74 -0.06 -2.72 -1.20
C VAL A 74 1.19 -2.55 -0.37
N LEU A 75 1.81 -1.38 -0.44
CA LEU A 75 3.01 -1.02 0.32
C LEU A 75 2.64 0.06 1.35
N VAL A 76 2.81 -0.26 2.63
CA VAL A 76 2.56 0.69 3.73
C VAL A 76 3.90 1.17 4.25
N PHE A 77 4.15 2.47 4.15
CA PHE A 77 5.43 3.08 4.50
C PHE A 77 5.43 3.63 5.92
N PRO A 78 6.59 3.64 6.61
CA PRO A 78 6.70 4.06 8.00
C PRO A 78 6.54 5.58 8.18
N ARG A 79 6.85 6.35 7.13
CA ARG A 79 6.93 7.82 7.16
C ARG A 79 6.50 8.40 5.81
N LEU A 80 5.97 9.63 5.85
CA LEU A 80 5.59 10.38 4.65
C LEU A 80 6.79 10.64 3.71
N SER A 81 7.99 10.88 4.25
CA SER A 81 9.19 11.10 3.43
C SER A 81 9.53 9.89 2.57
N ALA A 82 9.51 8.68 3.15
CA ALA A 82 9.76 7.43 2.44
C ALA A 82 8.69 7.17 1.37
N ALA A 83 7.40 7.32 1.73
CA ALA A 83 6.30 7.18 0.79
C ALA A 83 6.41 8.18 -0.38
N ASN A 84 6.68 9.47 -0.07
CA ASN A 84 6.75 10.54 -1.07
C ASN A 84 7.90 10.33 -2.06
N ALA A 85 9.07 9.93 -1.55
CA ALA A 85 10.21 9.61 -2.39
C ALA A 85 9.91 8.41 -3.28
N ALA A 86 9.40 7.31 -2.71
CA ALA A 86 9.14 6.08 -3.44
C ALA A 86 8.13 6.27 -4.58
N TYR A 87 6.96 6.87 -4.32
CA TYR A 87 5.94 6.99 -5.38
C TYR A 87 6.36 7.97 -6.48
N LYS A 88 7.08 9.05 -6.15
CA LYS A 88 7.58 9.99 -7.18
C LYS A 88 8.68 9.39 -8.03
N LEU A 89 9.56 8.56 -7.45
CA LEU A 89 10.55 7.82 -8.22
C LEU A 89 9.87 6.80 -9.15
N LEU A 90 8.83 6.12 -8.68
CA LEU A 90 8.02 5.23 -9.52
C LEU A 90 7.30 5.99 -10.65
N ASP A 91 6.78 7.19 -10.37
CA ASP A 91 6.15 8.07 -11.37
C ASP A 91 7.16 8.48 -12.46
N CYS A 92 8.32 9.01 -12.04
CA CYS A 92 9.31 9.56 -12.97
C CYS A 92 10.13 8.50 -13.72
N LEU A 93 10.42 7.35 -13.08
CA LEU A 93 11.35 6.34 -13.60
C LEU A 93 10.66 5.02 -13.95
N GLY A 94 9.56 4.69 -13.27
CA GLY A 94 8.89 3.39 -13.40
C GLY A 94 7.98 3.28 -14.63
N GLY A 95 7.69 4.40 -15.30
CA GLY A 95 6.82 4.43 -16.49
C GLY A 95 5.38 4.00 -16.20
N ALA A 96 4.97 4.01 -14.92
CA ALA A 96 3.64 3.64 -14.49
C ALA A 96 2.75 4.87 -14.35
N ASP A 97 1.46 4.72 -14.69
CA ASP A 97 0.48 5.78 -14.45
C ASP A 97 0.21 5.94 -12.95
N VAL A 98 0.46 7.14 -12.43
CA VAL A 98 0.15 7.47 -11.04
C VAL A 98 -1.22 8.12 -10.94
N ILE A 99 -2.11 7.48 -10.17
CA ILE A 99 -3.43 8.02 -9.82
C ILE A 99 -3.40 8.42 -8.34
N GLY A 100 -3.51 9.72 -8.07
CA GLY A 100 -3.57 10.22 -6.70
C GLY A 100 -3.25 11.71 -6.55
N PRO A 101 -3.16 12.19 -5.29
CA PRO A 101 -3.38 11.43 -4.06
C PRO A 101 -4.87 11.10 -3.83
N VAL A 102 -5.16 9.86 -3.46
CA VAL A 102 -6.51 9.43 -3.03
C VAL A 102 -6.57 9.54 -1.50
N LEU A 103 -7.54 10.30 -0.99
CA LEU A 103 -7.78 10.41 0.45
C LEU A 103 -8.71 9.29 0.92
N LEU A 104 -8.33 8.63 2.00
CA LEU A 104 -9.09 7.54 2.64
C LEU A 104 -9.53 7.97 4.04
N GLY A 105 -10.56 7.32 4.59
CA GLY A 105 -11.04 7.54 5.96
C GLY A 105 -11.99 8.72 6.19
N MET A 106 -12.30 9.52 5.15
CA MET A 106 -13.27 10.61 5.24
C MET A 106 -14.72 10.09 5.29
N ALA A 107 -15.64 10.83 5.93
CA ALA A 107 -17.06 10.46 6.03
C ALA A 107 -17.77 10.40 4.66
N LYS A 108 -17.34 11.22 3.70
CA LYS A 108 -17.75 11.20 2.29
C LYS A 108 -16.51 11.20 1.40
N PRO A 109 -16.58 10.70 0.16
CA PRO A 109 -15.45 10.73 -0.78
C PRO A 109 -15.08 12.18 -1.12
N VAL A 110 -13.93 12.62 -0.64
CA VAL A 110 -13.37 13.95 -0.89
C VAL A 110 -11.91 13.76 -1.26
N HIS A 111 -11.48 14.36 -2.37
CA HIS A 111 -10.10 14.28 -2.85
C HIS A 111 -9.56 15.68 -3.14
N ILE A 112 -8.25 15.83 -2.99
CA ILE A 112 -7.55 17.10 -3.23
C ILE A 112 -6.68 16.95 -4.47
N LEU A 113 -6.88 17.84 -5.43
CA LEU A 113 -6.06 17.92 -6.63
C LEU A 113 -4.81 18.76 -6.38
N GLN A 114 -3.70 18.35 -6.97
CA GLN A 114 -2.48 19.16 -6.97
C GLN A 114 -2.59 20.29 -7.99
N ARG A 115 -1.97 21.44 -7.69
CA ARG A 115 -1.88 22.55 -8.66
C ARG A 115 -1.10 22.08 -9.88
N GLY A 116 -1.61 22.38 -11.08
CA GLY A 116 -0.98 21.99 -12.34
C GLY A 116 -1.21 20.52 -12.73
N CYS A 117 -2.13 19.81 -12.07
CA CYS A 117 -2.51 18.46 -12.49
C CYS A 117 -3.11 18.44 -13.90
N SER A 118 -2.94 17.33 -14.62
CA SER A 118 -3.53 17.15 -15.94
C SER A 118 -5.06 17.00 -15.87
N VAL A 119 -5.74 17.24 -16.98
CA VAL A 119 -7.18 16.95 -17.13
C VAL A 119 -7.47 15.49 -16.81
N GLN A 120 -6.58 14.58 -17.21
CA GLN A 120 -6.71 13.16 -16.93
C GLN A 120 -6.68 12.87 -15.41
N ALA A 121 -5.83 13.55 -14.64
CA ALA A 121 -5.80 13.39 -13.19
C ALA A 121 -7.11 13.83 -12.53
N VAL A 122 -7.73 14.92 -13.02
CA VAL A 122 -9.06 15.37 -12.56
C VAL A 122 -10.12 14.31 -12.84
N LEU A 123 -10.16 13.77 -14.07
CA LEU A 123 -11.13 12.73 -14.46
C LEU A 123 -10.94 11.45 -13.65
N ASN A 124 -9.69 11.02 -13.44
CA ASN A 124 -9.36 9.83 -12.67
C ASN A 124 -9.86 9.97 -11.22
N LEU A 125 -9.55 11.08 -10.55
CA LEU A 125 -9.97 11.29 -9.15
C LEU A 125 -11.48 11.50 -9.01
N ALA A 126 -12.13 12.16 -9.96
CA ALA A 126 -13.60 12.26 -9.97
C ALA A 126 -14.26 10.87 -10.13
N THR A 127 -13.66 10.02 -10.95
CA THR A 127 -14.11 8.63 -11.13
C THR A 127 -13.94 7.83 -9.85
N VAL A 128 -12.77 7.92 -9.20
CA VAL A 128 -12.50 7.27 -7.91
C VAL A 128 -13.52 7.71 -6.85
N ALA A 129 -13.78 9.01 -6.72
CA ALA A 129 -14.77 9.53 -5.76
C ALA A 129 -16.19 9.00 -6.03
N SER A 130 -16.58 8.92 -7.31
CA SER A 130 -17.89 8.42 -7.72
C SER A 130 -18.05 6.92 -7.42
N VAL A 131 -17.02 6.12 -7.69
CA VAL A 131 -17.00 4.68 -7.40
C VAL A 131 -16.99 4.43 -5.89
N ASP A 132 -16.19 5.18 -5.13
CA ASP A 132 -16.14 5.09 -3.66
C ASP A 132 -17.51 5.40 -3.04
N TRP A 133 -18.19 6.45 -3.51
CA TRP A 133 -19.56 6.76 -3.07
C TRP A 133 -20.50 5.59 -3.35
N GLN A 134 -20.49 5.03 -4.56
CA GLN A 134 -21.34 3.90 -4.89
C GLN A 134 -21.00 2.66 -4.05
N ALA A 135 -19.73 2.35 -3.82
CA ALA A 135 -19.31 1.19 -3.04
C ALA A 135 -19.79 1.28 -1.58
N ARG A 136 -19.75 2.46 -0.98
CA ARG A 136 -20.24 2.70 0.40
C ARG A 136 -21.77 2.68 0.52
N ASN A 137 -22.50 3.04 -0.55
CA ASN A 137 -23.95 3.17 -0.53
C ASN A 137 -24.69 2.02 -1.23
N LYS A 138 -24.01 1.07 -1.87
CA LYS A 138 -24.59 -0.18 -2.42
C LYS A 138 -25.01 -1.19 -1.32
N LEU A 139 -25.01 -0.77 -0.06
CA LEU A 139 -25.51 -1.49 1.11
C LEU A 139 -26.85 -0.91 1.63
N VAL A 140 -27.54 -0.10 0.83
CA VAL A 140 -28.94 0.34 1.08
C VAL A 140 -29.82 -0.09 -0.09
#